data_AF-A0A410YI57-F1
#
_entry.id   AF-A0A410YI57-F1
#
_cell.length_a   1.000
_cell.length_b   1.000
_cell.length_c   1.000
_cell.angle_alpha   90.00
_cell.angle_beta   90.00
_cell.angle_gamma   90.00
#
_symmetry.space_group_name_H-M   'P 1'
#
loop_
_entity.id
_entity.type
_entity.pdbx_description
1 polymer ?
#
loop_
_entity_poly.entity_id
_entity_poly.type
_entity_poly.pdbx_seq_one_letter_code
_entity_poly.pdbx_strand_id
1 'polypeptide(L)'
;MKICAPVVVVLALAATLSSCVAEPEVERVWPTVFDTPGIVYSVEPVSDFDDNGWVQAAQASALGVDLAVSLGDFSIEQFTATRERERAESQYLWWRSEYTSTDDGLAPPHYKGPRVLLPLSVEMTGENTATVRFCDATTESEIYSPDDIADGREFEVRLVQVDSRILEVLTVPSAIRCDATGAGVGVYDPQFPPLEPMEAADAPPPYEDLWYTPKLPN
;
A
#
# COMPACT_ATOMS: atom_id res chain seq x y z
N MET A 1 14.41 32.23 61.46
CA MET A 1 15.22 31.02 61.76
C MET A 1 14.33 30.02 62.50
N LYS A 2 14.24 28.79 61.98
CA LYS A 2 13.57 27.58 62.50
C LYS A 2 12.13 27.71 63.03
N ILE A 3 11.19 27.17 62.27
CA ILE A 3 9.79 26.90 62.64
C ILE A 3 9.64 25.37 62.79
N CYS A 4 9.17 24.93 63.97
CA CYS A 4 8.54 23.63 64.27
C CYS A 4 7.65 23.90 65.51
N ALA A 5 6.40 23.48 65.70
CA ALA A 5 5.39 22.72 64.94
C ALA A 5 4.02 23.14 65.55
N PRO A 6 2.89 22.60 65.07
CA PRO A 6 2.24 21.64 65.96
C PRO A 6 1.75 20.39 65.23
N VAL A 7 1.80 19.28 65.96
CA VAL A 7 1.13 18.02 65.60
C VAL A 7 -0.35 18.18 65.91
N VAL A 8 -1.20 17.97 64.92
CA VAL A 8 -2.56 17.46 65.14
C VAL A 8 -2.79 16.33 64.14
N VAL A 9 -2.82 15.12 64.68
CA VAL A 9 -3.28 13.92 63.99
C VAL A 9 -4.80 14.00 63.92
N VAL A 10 -5.36 14.10 62.72
CA VAL A 10 -6.73 13.64 62.45
C VAL A 10 -6.65 12.70 61.26
N LEU A 11 -6.81 11.42 61.58
CA LEU A 11 -7.02 10.33 60.65
C LEU A 11 -8.42 10.43 60.02
N ALA A 12 -8.51 9.88 58.81
CA ALA A 12 -9.70 9.52 58.05
C ALA A 12 -10.25 10.60 57.09
N LEU A 13 -9.97 10.43 55.80
CA LEU A 13 -10.91 9.76 54.91
C LEU A 13 -10.17 9.29 53.65
N ALA A 14 -10.18 7.99 53.43
CA ALA A 14 -9.71 7.38 52.19
C ALA A 14 -10.68 7.77 51.06
N ALA A 15 -10.32 8.80 50.30
CA ALA A 15 -10.79 8.97 48.95
C ALA A 15 -9.69 8.43 48.05
N THR A 16 -9.82 7.18 47.62
CA THR A 16 -9.10 6.68 46.45
C THR A 16 -9.57 7.51 45.26
N LEU A 17 -8.87 8.62 45.00
CA LEU A 17 -8.94 9.31 43.72
C LEU A 17 -8.42 8.30 42.70
N SER A 18 -9.36 7.62 42.05
CA SER A 18 -9.17 6.94 40.78
C SER A 18 -8.56 7.96 39.84
N SER A 19 -7.24 7.97 39.78
CA SER A 19 -6.47 8.70 38.79
C SER A 19 -6.70 7.95 37.50
N CYS A 20 -7.80 8.26 36.81
CA CYS A 20 -7.88 8.10 35.38
C CYS A 20 -6.84 9.06 34.81
N VAL A 21 -5.59 8.64 34.79
CA VAL A 21 -4.60 9.20 33.89
C VAL A 21 -5.12 8.78 32.52
N ALA A 22 -5.86 9.67 31.87
CA ALA A 22 -6.03 9.57 30.44
C ALA A 22 -4.61 9.54 29.87
N GLU A 23 -4.23 8.42 29.26
CA GLU A 23 -3.01 8.36 28.47
C GLU A 23 -3.04 9.55 27.51
N PRO A 24 -1.95 10.29 27.35
CA PRO A 24 -1.93 11.37 26.38
C PRO A 24 -2.29 10.75 25.03
N GLU A 25 -3.41 11.19 24.44
CA GLU A 25 -3.66 10.99 23.02
C GLU A 25 -2.49 11.64 22.30
N VAL A 26 -1.50 10.82 21.94
CA VAL A 26 -0.46 11.22 21.02
C VAL A 26 -1.20 11.37 19.70
N GLU A 27 -1.58 12.60 19.38
CA GLU A 27 -2.05 12.98 18.06
C GLU A 27 -0.88 12.68 17.10
N ARG A 28 -0.89 11.47 16.56
CA ARG A 28 0.08 11.04 15.55
C ARG A 28 -0.30 11.78 14.28
N VAL A 29 0.33 12.94 14.08
CA VAL A 29 0.26 13.69 12.84
C VAL A 29 1.06 12.90 11.80
N TRP A 30 0.37 12.04 11.06
CA TRP A 30 0.96 11.34 9.93
C TRP A 30 1.06 12.32 8.76
N PRO A 31 2.25 12.44 8.13
CA PRO A 31 2.37 13.26 6.93
C PRO A 31 1.47 12.69 5.84
N THR A 32 0.36 13.35 5.60
CA THR A 32 -0.53 13.06 4.48
C THR A 32 -0.01 13.82 3.27
N VAL A 33 -0.01 13.11 2.13
CA VAL A 33 0.44 13.52 0.80
C VAL A 33 1.95 13.38 0.58
N PHE A 34 2.37 12.16 0.23
CA PHE A 34 3.58 11.96 -0.55
C PHE A 34 3.30 12.34 -2.01
N ASP A 35 4.12 13.23 -2.58
CA ASP A 35 4.11 13.47 -4.02
C ASP A 35 4.55 12.17 -4.73
N THR A 36 3.77 11.71 -5.70
CA THR A 36 4.16 10.57 -6.54
C THR A 36 5.50 10.89 -7.21
N PRO A 37 6.52 10.04 -7.09
CA PRO A 37 7.82 10.27 -7.72
C PRO A 37 7.63 10.33 -9.23
N GLY A 38 8.50 11.08 -9.90
CA GLY A 38 8.59 10.99 -11.36
C GLY A 38 8.97 9.57 -11.77
N ILE A 39 8.60 9.18 -12.99
CA ILE A 39 9.06 7.92 -13.58
C ILE A 39 9.95 8.28 -14.77
N VAL A 40 11.19 7.81 -14.74
CA VAL A 40 12.13 7.94 -15.86
C VAL A 40 12.12 6.64 -16.63
N TYR A 41 11.57 6.66 -17.84
CA TYR A 41 11.46 5.49 -18.70
C TYR A 41 12.75 5.25 -19.51
N SER A 42 13.29 4.04 -19.43
CA SER A 42 14.29 3.53 -20.38
C SER A 42 13.63 3.03 -21.66
N VAL A 43 12.38 2.56 -21.56
CA VAL A 43 11.48 2.25 -22.65
C VAL A 43 10.12 2.84 -22.27
N GLU A 44 9.61 3.76 -23.08
CA GLU A 44 8.25 4.28 -22.87
C GLU A 44 7.23 3.17 -23.17
N PRO A 45 6.18 3.03 -22.35
CA PRO A 45 5.07 2.14 -22.69
C PRO A 45 4.42 2.65 -23.98
N VAL A 46 4.26 1.74 -24.94
CA VAL A 46 3.49 2.01 -26.15
C VAL A 46 2.50 0.88 -26.35
N SER A 47 1.22 1.18 -26.27
CA SER A 47 0.14 0.22 -26.45
C SER A 47 -1.04 0.87 -27.18
N ASP A 48 -1.77 0.07 -27.96
CA ASP A 48 -3.07 0.47 -28.51
C ASP A 48 -4.11 0.78 -27.40
N PHE A 49 -3.78 0.46 -26.14
CA PHE A 49 -4.61 0.65 -24.97
C PHE A 49 -4.25 1.87 -24.10
N ASP A 50 -3.24 2.67 -24.46
CA ASP A 50 -2.73 3.75 -23.61
C ASP A 50 -3.80 4.82 -23.28
N ASP A 51 -4.75 5.06 -24.18
CA ASP A 51 -5.87 6.01 -23.99
C ASP A 51 -7.10 5.37 -23.30
N ASN A 52 -7.04 4.07 -22.95
CA ASN A 52 -8.17 3.37 -22.33
C ASN A 52 -8.24 3.62 -20.81
N GLY A 53 -9.31 4.26 -20.36
CA GLY A 53 -9.48 4.61 -18.94
C GLY A 53 -9.47 3.43 -17.95
N TRP A 54 -9.88 2.22 -18.37
CA TRP A 54 -9.79 1.02 -17.52
C TRP A 54 -8.35 0.55 -17.35
N VAL A 55 -7.55 0.64 -18.42
CA VAL A 55 -6.14 0.27 -18.40
C VAL A 55 -5.35 1.26 -17.54
N GLN A 56 -5.60 2.56 -17.73
CA GLN A 56 -5.02 3.61 -16.89
C GLN A 56 -5.37 3.41 -15.41
N ALA A 57 -6.62 3.07 -15.09
CA ALA A 57 -7.04 2.79 -13.72
C ALA A 57 -6.36 1.55 -13.12
N ALA A 58 -6.22 0.46 -13.89
CA ALA A 58 -5.50 -0.72 -13.42
C ALA A 58 -4.00 -0.45 -13.20
N GLN A 59 -3.35 0.28 -14.11
CA GLN A 59 -1.95 0.68 -13.96
C GLN A 59 -1.75 1.62 -12.76
N ALA A 60 -2.65 2.59 -12.58
CA ALA A 60 -2.66 3.46 -11.40
C ALA A 60 -2.86 2.66 -10.10
N SER A 61 -3.73 1.64 -10.13
CA SER A 61 -3.91 0.72 -9.01
C SER A 61 -2.61 -0.03 -8.70
N ALA A 62 -1.97 -0.64 -9.69
CA ALA A 62 -0.71 -1.36 -9.51
C ALA A 62 0.39 -0.44 -8.93
N LEU A 63 0.56 0.76 -9.50
CA LEU A 63 1.47 1.78 -8.99
C LEU A 63 1.18 2.13 -7.52
N GLY A 64 -0.10 2.34 -7.18
CA GLY A 64 -0.50 2.65 -5.81
C GLY A 64 -0.10 1.58 -4.79
N VAL A 65 -0.13 0.30 -5.17
CA VAL A 65 0.36 -0.79 -4.31
C VAL A 65 1.86 -0.76 -4.14
N ASP A 66 2.61 -0.64 -5.23
CA ASP A 66 4.07 -0.67 -5.16
C ASP A 66 4.59 0.52 -4.34
N LEU A 67 3.93 1.68 -4.45
CA LEU A 67 4.19 2.84 -3.60
C LEU A 67 3.83 2.58 -2.13
N ALA A 68 2.63 2.08 -1.84
CA ALA A 68 2.21 1.81 -0.47
C ALA A 68 3.14 0.80 0.23
N VAL A 69 3.57 -0.24 -0.49
CA VAL A 69 4.51 -1.25 0.02
C VAL A 69 5.91 -0.66 0.22
N SER A 70 6.42 0.12 -0.75
CA SER A 70 7.76 0.72 -0.66
C SER A 70 7.85 1.81 0.39
N LEU A 71 6.73 2.42 0.77
CA LEU A 71 6.66 3.47 1.79
C LEU A 71 6.19 2.95 3.16
N GLY A 72 5.60 1.74 3.21
CA GLY A 72 5.00 1.21 4.42
C GLY A 72 3.75 1.99 4.85
N ASP A 73 3.14 2.71 3.91
CA ASP A 73 2.02 3.62 4.15
C ASP A 73 0.88 3.32 3.18
N PHE A 74 -0.17 2.69 3.71
CA PHE A 74 -1.36 2.32 2.94
C PHE A 74 -2.44 3.40 3.00
N SER A 75 -2.21 4.51 3.70
CA SER A 75 -3.13 5.64 3.77
C SER A 75 -3.02 6.60 2.57
N ILE A 76 -1.98 6.45 1.74
CA ILE A 76 -1.73 7.31 0.59
C ILE A 76 -2.86 7.30 -0.44
N GLU A 77 -3.10 8.44 -1.09
CA GLU A 77 -4.18 8.61 -2.07
C GLU A 77 -4.04 7.67 -3.27
N GLN A 78 -2.81 7.46 -3.75
CA GLN A 78 -2.50 6.59 -4.89
C GLN A 78 -2.97 5.14 -4.66
N PHE A 79 -2.96 4.69 -3.40
CA PHE A 79 -3.47 3.38 -3.00
C PHE A 79 -4.98 3.40 -2.72
N THR A 80 -5.44 4.35 -1.91
CA THR A 80 -6.83 4.38 -1.42
C THR A 80 -7.85 4.85 -2.46
N ALA A 81 -7.44 5.66 -3.44
CA ALA A 81 -8.33 6.17 -4.49
C ALA A 81 -8.58 5.18 -5.63
N THR A 82 -7.77 4.13 -5.74
CA THR A 82 -7.76 3.19 -6.87
C THR A 82 -8.32 1.81 -6.52
N ARG A 83 -8.78 1.60 -5.28
CA ARG A 83 -9.23 0.30 -4.75
C ARG A 83 -10.56 0.39 -4.05
N GLU A 84 -11.31 -0.71 -4.11
CA GLU A 84 -12.41 -0.90 -3.17
C GLU A 84 -11.90 -1.08 -1.75
N ARG A 85 -12.74 -0.68 -0.78
CA ARG A 85 -12.41 -0.68 0.65
C ARG A 85 -11.92 -2.04 1.15
N GLU A 86 -12.67 -3.08 0.85
CA GLU A 86 -12.38 -4.45 1.28
C GLU A 86 -11.07 -4.96 0.65
N ARG A 87 -10.80 -4.57 -0.61
CA ARG A 87 -9.56 -4.91 -1.31
C ARG A 87 -8.36 -4.23 -0.65
N ALA A 88 -8.44 -2.93 -0.39
CA ALA A 88 -7.41 -2.16 0.28
C ALA A 88 -7.09 -2.71 1.68
N GLU A 89 -8.12 -3.01 2.48
CA GLU A 89 -7.98 -3.62 3.80
C GLU A 89 -7.29 -4.98 3.75
N SER A 90 -7.76 -5.88 2.87
CA SER A 90 -7.18 -7.23 2.77
C SER A 90 -5.70 -7.21 2.42
N GLN A 91 -5.28 -6.28 1.56
CA GLN A 91 -3.90 -6.15 1.13
C GLN A 91 -3.00 -5.56 2.23
N TYR A 92 -3.49 -4.55 2.95
CA TYR A 92 -2.80 -4.03 4.13
C TYR A 92 -2.63 -5.10 5.21
N LEU A 93 -3.69 -5.84 5.56
CA LEU A 93 -3.63 -6.87 6.59
C LEU A 93 -2.67 -8.00 6.23
N TRP A 94 -2.65 -8.43 4.96
CA TRP A 94 -1.67 -9.40 4.48
C TRP A 94 -0.24 -8.85 4.60
N TRP A 95 0.04 -7.65 4.06
CA TRP A 95 1.37 -7.06 4.11
C TRP A 95 1.84 -6.88 5.56
N ARG A 96 0.97 -6.40 6.44
CA ARG A 96 1.26 -6.21 7.87
C ARG A 96 1.63 -7.53 8.53
N SER A 97 0.87 -8.59 8.24
CA SER A 97 1.15 -9.94 8.74
C SER A 97 2.53 -10.42 8.32
N GLU A 98 2.92 -10.24 7.07
CA GLU A 98 4.20 -10.72 6.55
C GLU A 98 5.40 -9.93 7.09
N TYR A 99 5.31 -8.59 7.12
CA TYR A 99 6.50 -7.73 7.27
C TYR A 99 6.62 -7.02 8.62
N THR A 100 5.54 -6.94 9.41
CA THR A 100 5.57 -6.19 10.69
C THR A 100 5.36 -7.06 11.92
N SER A 101 5.22 -8.38 11.74
CA SER A 101 4.90 -9.33 12.82
C SER A 101 6.01 -10.34 13.10
N THR A 102 7.16 -10.24 12.43
CA THR A 102 8.26 -11.20 12.54
C THR A 102 9.33 -10.73 13.51
N ASP A 103 9.69 -11.58 14.49
CA ASP A 103 10.78 -11.33 15.45
C ASP A 103 12.15 -11.16 14.73
N ASP A 104 12.25 -11.63 13.49
CA ASP A 104 13.44 -11.57 12.64
C ASP A 104 13.55 -10.28 11.80
N GLY A 105 12.57 -9.37 11.88
CA GLY A 105 12.61 -8.06 11.22
C GLY A 105 12.78 -8.15 9.71
N LEU A 106 11.81 -8.73 9.01
CA LEU A 106 11.83 -8.73 7.54
C LEU A 106 11.57 -7.31 7.01
N ALA A 107 12.55 -6.76 6.30
CA ALA A 107 12.34 -5.54 5.52
C ALA A 107 11.29 -5.81 4.41
N PRO A 108 10.29 -4.92 4.24
CA PRO A 108 9.38 -5.00 3.11
C PRO A 108 10.10 -4.98 1.76
N PRO A 109 9.48 -5.53 0.68
CA PRO A 109 9.98 -5.37 -0.67
C PRO A 109 10.15 -3.88 -1.01
N HIS A 110 11.23 -3.55 -1.71
CA HIS A 110 11.52 -2.19 -2.15
C HIS A 110 11.52 -2.14 -3.67
N TYR A 111 10.47 -1.54 -4.24
CA TYR A 111 10.30 -1.41 -5.69
C TYR A 111 11.01 -0.14 -6.19
N LYS A 112 12.02 -0.28 -7.06
CA LYS A 112 12.71 0.89 -7.64
C LYS A 112 11.94 1.54 -8.80
N GLY A 113 10.80 1.00 -9.20
CA GLY A 113 9.97 1.51 -10.30
C GLY A 113 8.60 0.84 -10.36
N PRO A 114 7.72 1.29 -11.25
CA PRO A 114 6.42 0.65 -11.48
C PRO A 114 6.60 -0.76 -12.08
N ARG A 115 5.58 -1.60 -11.93
CA ARG A 115 5.50 -2.87 -12.65
C ARG A 115 5.65 -2.71 -14.16
N VAL A 116 6.31 -3.69 -14.77
CA VAL A 116 6.49 -3.78 -16.22
C VAL A 116 5.26 -4.46 -16.82
N LEU A 117 4.25 -3.64 -17.14
CA LEU A 117 2.93 -4.10 -17.58
C LEU A 117 2.68 -3.76 -19.05
N LEU A 118 2.41 -4.77 -19.87
CA LEU A 118 1.87 -4.61 -21.23
C LEU A 118 0.37 -4.95 -21.23
N PRO A 119 -0.54 -4.01 -21.52
CA PRO A 119 -1.96 -4.31 -21.65
C PRO A 119 -2.20 -5.23 -22.86
N LEU A 120 -2.96 -6.31 -22.66
CA LEU A 120 -3.27 -7.30 -23.71
C LEU A 120 -4.71 -7.18 -24.19
N SER A 121 -5.66 -6.96 -23.27
CA SER A 121 -7.07 -6.82 -23.62
C SER A 121 -7.88 -6.13 -22.53
N VAL A 122 -9.01 -5.55 -22.93
CA VAL A 122 -10.06 -5.06 -22.02
C VAL A 122 -11.36 -5.76 -22.38
N GLU A 123 -11.95 -6.47 -21.42
CA GLU A 123 -13.24 -7.13 -21.58
C GLU A 123 -14.27 -6.51 -20.63
N MET A 124 -15.36 -5.98 -21.19
CA MET A 124 -16.48 -5.51 -20.38
C MET A 124 -17.26 -6.72 -19.87
N THR A 125 -17.33 -6.88 -18.54
CA THR A 125 -18.02 -8.00 -17.87
C THR A 125 -19.40 -7.62 -17.35
N GLY A 126 -19.77 -6.35 -17.50
CA GLY A 126 -21.03 -5.74 -17.07
C GLY A 126 -21.10 -4.28 -17.49
N GLU A 127 -22.17 -3.57 -17.10
CA GLU A 127 -22.37 -2.16 -17.46
C GLU A 127 -21.27 -1.25 -16.87
N ASN A 128 -20.84 -1.54 -15.63
CA ASN A 128 -19.85 -0.76 -14.89
C ASN A 128 -18.66 -1.62 -14.45
N THR A 129 -18.40 -2.75 -15.10
CA THR A 129 -17.31 -3.65 -14.72
C THR A 129 -16.50 -4.06 -15.93
N ALA A 130 -15.19 -4.07 -15.77
CA ALA A 130 -14.26 -4.51 -16.80
C ALA A 130 -13.19 -5.42 -16.19
N THR A 131 -12.68 -6.34 -17.00
CA THR A 131 -11.47 -7.10 -16.74
C THR A 131 -10.39 -6.62 -17.70
N VAL A 132 -9.29 -6.11 -17.17
CA VAL A 132 -8.10 -5.78 -17.95
C VAL A 132 -7.10 -6.91 -17.79
N ARG A 133 -6.62 -7.44 -18.91
CA ARG A 133 -5.56 -8.45 -18.93
C ARG A 133 -4.25 -7.78 -19.27
N PHE A 134 -3.21 -8.09 -18.49
CA PHE A 134 -1.85 -7.61 -18.71
C PHE A 134 -0.90 -8.78 -18.89
N CYS A 135 0.20 -8.53 -19.59
CA CYS A 135 1.43 -9.29 -19.46
C CYS A 135 2.32 -8.61 -18.42
N ASP A 136 2.59 -9.28 -17.30
CA ASP A 136 3.52 -8.84 -16.26
C ASP A 136 4.91 -9.41 -16.53
N ALA A 137 5.87 -8.54 -16.82
CA ALA A 137 7.28 -8.90 -16.92
C ALA A 137 8.09 -8.43 -15.70
N THR A 138 7.43 -8.03 -14.62
CA THR A 138 8.11 -7.69 -13.36
C THR A 138 8.76 -8.95 -12.78
N THR A 139 10.08 -8.90 -12.56
CA THR A 139 10.85 -10.04 -12.01
C THR A 139 11.22 -9.82 -10.55
N GLU A 140 11.41 -10.91 -9.79
CA GLU A 140 11.75 -10.88 -8.34
C GLU A 140 13.09 -10.18 -8.02
N SER A 141 13.95 -9.96 -9.02
CA SER A 141 15.22 -9.23 -8.89
C SER A 141 15.16 -7.81 -9.49
N GLU A 142 13.97 -7.37 -9.89
CA GLU A 142 13.64 -6.07 -10.46
C GLU A 142 14.63 -5.67 -11.56
N ILE A 143 14.54 -6.39 -12.68
CA ILE A 143 15.31 -6.03 -13.88
C ILE A 143 14.73 -4.73 -14.47
N TYR A 144 15.57 -3.70 -14.54
CA TYR A 144 15.31 -2.42 -15.21
C TYR A 144 15.98 -2.33 -16.60
N SER A 145 16.45 -3.47 -17.11
CA SER A 145 17.11 -3.56 -18.41
C SER A 145 16.11 -4.00 -19.49
N PRO A 146 16.04 -3.30 -20.64
CA PRO A 146 15.16 -3.66 -21.76
C PRO A 146 15.38 -5.07 -22.31
N ASP A 147 16.59 -5.59 -22.18
CA ASP A 147 17.05 -6.79 -22.87
C ASP A 147 16.40 -8.10 -22.34
N ASP A 148 15.73 -8.06 -21.17
CA ASP A 148 15.18 -9.24 -20.49
C ASP A 148 13.62 -9.26 -20.43
N ILE A 149 12.91 -8.33 -21.11
CA ILE A 149 11.45 -8.15 -20.97
C ILE A 149 10.63 -9.17 -21.81
N ALA A 150 11.25 -10.00 -22.65
CA ALA A 150 10.51 -10.83 -23.61
C ALA A 150 9.56 -11.87 -22.97
N ASP A 151 9.80 -12.28 -21.73
CA ASP A 151 9.03 -13.33 -21.05
C ASP A 151 8.26 -12.78 -19.84
N GLY A 152 6.93 -12.65 -19.99
CA GLY A 152 6.03 -12.29 -18.90
C GLY A 152 5.02 -13.37 -18.52
N ARG A 153 4.17 -13.07 -17.53
CA ARG A 153 3.01 -13.89 -17.14
C ARG A 153 1.74 -13.05 -17.19
N GLU A 154 0.68 -13.68 -17.68
CA GLU A 154 -0.61 -13.01 -17.68
C GLU A 154 -1.15 -12.82 -16.26
N PHE A 155 -1.85 -11.72 -16.03
CA PHE A 155 -2.76 -11.58 -14.91
C PHE A 155 -3.94 -10.71 -15.30
N GLU A 156 -5.03 -10.86 -14.57
CA GLU A 156 -6.27 -10.14 -14.79
C GLU A 156 -6.56 -9.21 -13.62
N VAL A 157 -6.87 -7.96 -13.93
CA VAL A 157 -7.36 -6.97 -12.97
C VAL A 157 -8.83 -6.74 -13.24
N ARG A 158 -9.66 -7.06 -12.26
CA ARG A 158 -11.09 -6.73 -12.30
C ARG A 158 -11.30 -5.38 -11.67
N LEU A 159 -12.06 -4.56 -12.38
CA LEU A 159 -12.34 -3.18 -12.03
C LEU A 159 -13.86 -2.93 -12.01
N VAL A 160 -14.27 -2.02 -11.16
CA VAL A 160 -15.64 -1.49 -11.11
C VAL A 160 -15.63 0.02 -11.19
N GLN A 161 -16.56 0.60 -11.95
CA GLN A 161 -16.79 2.03 -11.98
C GLN A 161 -17.84 2.39 -10.93
N VAL A 162 -17.45 3.28 -10.01
CA VAL A 162 -18.33 3.86 -8.98
C VAL A 162 -18.26 5.37 -9.12
N ASP A 163 -19.38 5.96 -9.52
CA ASP A 163 -19.48 7.37 -9.90
C ASP A 163 -18.45 7.72 -11.00
N SER A 164 -17.50 8.61 -10.68
CA SER A 164 -16.43 9.05 -11.58
C SER A 164 -15.12 8.27 -11.42
N ARG A 165 -15.07 7.30 -10.50
CA ARG A 165 -13.86 6.53 -10.18
C ARG A 165 -13.93 5.11 -10.72
N ILE A 166 -12.77 4.57 -11.08
CA ILE A 166 -12.59 3.17 -11.46
C ILE A 166 -11.69 2.52 -10.40
N LEU A 167 -12.18 1.46 -9.76
CA LEU A 167 -11.56 0.84 -8.59
C LEU A 167 -11.23 -0.64 -8.87
N GLU A 168 -10.04 -1.08 -8.45
CA GLU A 168 -9.69 -2.51 -8.40
C GLU A 168 -10.49 -3.23 -7.33
N VAL A 169 -11.10 -4.35 -7.73
CA VAL A 169 -11.82 -5.28 -6.85
C VAL A 169 -11.06 -6.58 -6.66
N LEU A 170 -10.33 -7.03 -7.68
CA LEU A 170 -9.62 -8.30 -7.66
C LEU A 170 -8.49 -8.32 -8.66
N THR A 171 -7.37 -8.92 -8.26
CA THR A 171 -6.26 -9.28 -9.14
C THR A 171 -6.08 -10.80 -9.14
N VAL A 172 -6.05 -11.42 -10.32
CA VAL A 172 -5.91 -12.87 -10.50
C VAL A 172 -4.65 -13.18 -11.32
N PRO A 173 -3.59 -13.74 -10.72
CA PRO A 173 -2.42 -14.18 -11.46
C PRO A 173 -2.73 -15.41 -12.31
N SER A 174 -2.10 -15.53 -13.48
CA SER A 174 -2.20 -16.69 -14.37
C SER A 174 -0.83 -17.37 -14.54
N ALA A 175 -0.87 -18.67 -14.81
CA ALA A 175 0.33 -19.42 -15.18
C ALA A 175 0.69 -19.29 -16.68
N ILE A 176 -0.18 -18.65 -17.47
CA ILE A 176 0.00 -18.43 -18.92
C ILE A 176 1.16 -17.47 -19.14
N ARG A 177 2.09 -17.85 -20.02
CA ARG A 177 3.18 -16.99 -20.46
C ARG A 177 2.72 -16.09 -21.60
N CYS A 178 3.27 -14.89 -21.66
CA CYS A 178 2.97 -13.89 -22.68
C CYS A 178 4.26 -13.16 -23.09
N ASP A 179 4.25 -12.60 -24.30
CA ASP A 179 5.31 -11.74 -24.79
C ASP A 179 5.07 -10.32 -24.28
N ALA A 180 5.98 -9.81 -23.47
CA ALA A 180 5.94 -8.45 -22.94
C ALA A 180 6.79 -7.47 -23.75
N THR A 181 7.25 -7.85 -24.96
CA THR A 181 7.92 -6.93 -25.87
C THR A 181 7.05 -5.68 -26.11
N GLY A 182 7.57 -4.52 -25.74
CA GLY A 182 6.85 -3.23 -25.81
C GLY A 182 6.27 -2.75 -24.47
N ALA A 183 6.38 -3.53 -23.39
CA ALA A 183 6.08 -3.04 -22.05
C ALA A 183 7.02 -1.88 -21.68
N GLY A 184 6.47 -0.86 -21.02
CA GLY A 184 7.28 0.24 -20.51
C GLY A 184 8.17 -0.20 -19.36
N VAL A 185 9.41 0.27 -19.35
CA VAL A 185 10.36 0.06 -18.25
C VAL A 185 10.84 1.40 -17.76
N GLY A 186 10.62 1.66 -16.48
CA GLY A 186 11.02 2.90 -15.85
C GLY A 186 11.41 2.71 -14.39
N VAL A 187 12.03 3.74 -13.85
CA VAL A 187 12.47 3.83 -12.45
C VAL A 187 11.91 5.09 -11.82
N TYR A 188 11.64 5.05 -10.51
CA TYR A 188 11.26 6.24 -9.75
C TYR A 188 12.41 7.25 -9.70
N ASP A 189 12.12 8.54 -9.86
CA ASP A 189 13.06 9.65 -9.69
C ASP A 189 12.38 10.79 -8.92
N PRO A 190 12.81 11.07 -7.67
CA PRO A 190 13.88 10.39 -6.95
C PRO A 190 13.52 8.95 -6.55
N GLN A 191 14.54 8.13 -6.39
CA GLN A 191 14.41 6.80 -5.80
C GLN A 191 14.05 6.89 -4.31
N PHE A 192 13.19 5.99 -3.86
CA PHE A 192 12.93 5.84 -2.44
C PHE A 192 14.09 5.13 -1.75
N PRO A 193 14.39 5.46 -0.48
CA PRO A 193 15.23 4.60 0.33
C PRO A 193 14.46 3.29 0.64
N PRO A 194 15.14 2.13 0.67
CA PRO A 194 14.52 0.90 1.16
C PRO A 194 14.07 1.08 2.61
N LEU A 195 12.94 0.47 2.96
CA LEU A 195 12.46 0.45 4.34
C LEU A 195 13.33 -0.46 5.19
N GLU A 196 13.66 0.03 6.38
CA GLU A 196 14.14 -0.82 7.46
C GLU A 196 12.97 -1.66 8.01
N PRO A 197 13.25 -2.76 8.72
CA PRO A 197 12.22 -3.49 9.45
C PRO A 197 11.42 -2.54 10.35
N MET A 198 10.10 -2.65 10.32
CA MET A 198 9.21 -1.72 11.01
C MET A 198 8.14 -2.44 11.82
N GLU A 199 7.71 -1.80 12.90
CA GLU A 199 6.66 -2.31 13.76
C GLU A 199 5.28 -2.06 13.16
N ALA A 200 4.33 -2.92 13.52
CA ALA A 200 2.94 -2.81 13.07
C ALA A 200 2.27 -1.47 13.42
N ALA A 201 2.76 -0.79 14.47
CA ALA A 201 2.23 0.50 14.90
C ALA A 201 2.71 1.68 14.04
N ASP A 202 3.74 1.48 13.21
CA ASP A 202 4.38 2.51 12.39
C ASP A 202 3.95 2.44 10.92
N ALA A 203 3.07 1.49 10.58
CA ALA A 203 2.52 1.31 9.23
C ALA A 203 1.08 1.83 9.16
N PRO A 204 0.81 3.01 8.57
CA PRO A 204 -0.54 3.52 8.44
C PRO A 204 -1.44 2.59 7.61
N PRO A 205 -2.62 2.21 8.12
CA PRO A 205 -3.63 1.49 7.37
C PRO A 205 -4.33 2.40 6.35
N PRO A 206 -5.04 1.82 5.38
CA PRO A 206 -5.84 2.59 4.42
C PRO A 206 -7.02 3.33 5.04
N TYR A 207 -7.51 2.88 6.21
CA TYR A 207 -8.64 3.47 6.91
C TYR A 207 -8.40 3.47 8.42
N GLU A 208 -8.86 4.52 9.09
CA GLU A 208 -8.57 4.74 10.52
C GLU A 208 -9.13 3.65 11.44
N ASP A 209 -10.22 2.98 11.05
CA ASP A 209 -10.83 1.90 11.83
C ASP A 209 -9.96 0.64 11.92
N LEU A 210 -8.92 0.52 11.07
CA LEU A 210 -7.98 -0.60 11.08
C LEU A 210 -6.78 -0.42 12.03
N TRP A 211 -6.64 0.75 12.67
CA TRP A 211 -5.59 0.97 13.68
C TRP A 211 -5.77 0.08 14.93
N TYR A 212 -7.01 -0.31 15.23
CA TYR A 212 -7.36 -1.12 16.39
C TYR A 212 -7.93 -2.48 15.98
N THR A 213 -7.16 -3.29 15.25
CA THR A 213 -7.44 -4.73 15.15
C THR A 213 -6.72 -5.43 16.31
N PRO A 214 -7.40 -5.78 17.43
CA PRO A 214 -6.77 -6.57 18.48
C PRO A 214 -6.27 -7.89 17.86
N LYS A 215 -5.07 -8.35 18.29
CA LYS A 215 -4.54 -9.65 17.87
C LYS A 215 -5.64 -10.70 18.05
N LEU A 216 -6.09 -11.32 16.95
CA LEU A 216 -6.97 -12.47 17.06
C LEU A 216 -6.21 -13.54 17.85
N PRO A 217 -6.79 -14.09 18.92
CA PRO A 217 -6.15 -15.18 19.64
C PRO A 217 -6.03 -16.39 18.69
N ASN A 218 -4.81 -16.91 18.57
CA ASN A 218 -4.48 -18.16 17.88
C ASN A 218 -5.26 -19.36 18.45
#